data_AF-A0A2W4S104-F1
#
_entry.id   AF-A0A2W4S104-F1
#
_cell.length_a   1.000
_cell.length_b   1.000
_cell.length_c   1.000
_cell.angle_alpha   90.00
_cell.angle_beta   90.00
_cell.angle_gamma   90.00
#
_symmetry.space_group_name_H-M   'P 1'
#
loop_
_entity.id
_entity.type
_entity.pdbx_description
1 polymer ?
#
loop_
_entity_poly.entity_id
_entity_poly.type
_entity_poly.pdbx_seq_one_letter_code
_entity_poly.pdbx_strand_id
1 'polypeptide(L)'
;MRGATVLVCRPQIILAASALVLAGCSSGGLTTASLTGGGNATEVAAGEAASAGPPPSDPTSRTLQVAATSARASRCGFYFDPEKLKSSFLAAEMARGAGPEELQKIEREYNYVRSSVAEKIAEDSRYCDEARTKEIKRDLNRHLAGDFTPAPKKQEAQQGLLAGLLDSDRSESKPFNADTFFEDLSRRNPR
;
A
#
# COMPACT_ATOMS: atom_id res chain seq x y z
N MET A 1 -21.92 64.34 -10.12
CA MET A 1 -21.86 62.89 -9.85
C MET A 1 -20.53 62.40 -10.42
N ARG A 2 -19.43 62.46 -9.63
CA ARG A 2 -18.74 61.33 -8.98
C ARG A 2 -18.58 60.10 -9.88
N GLY A 3 -17.34 59.79 -10.26
CA GLY A 3 -16.95 58.51 -10.84
C GLY A 3 -15.62 58.55 -11.59
N ALA A 4 -14.51 58.75 -10.87
CA ALA A 4 -13.16 58.60 -11.41
C ALA A 4 -12.77 57.11 -11.44
N THR A 5 -12.12 56.64 -12.50
CA THR A 5 -11.22 55.48 -12.42
C THR A 5 -10.02 55.72 -13.31
N VAL A 6 -8.87 55.73 -12.65
CA VAL A 6 -7.55 56.10 -13.14
C VAL A 6 -6.97 54.93 -13.94
N LEU A 7 -6.59 55.23 -15.19
CA LEU A 7 -5.63 54.48 -16.00
C LEU A 7 -4.24 54.65 -15.36
N VAL A 8 -3.44 53.58 -15.22
CA VAL A 8 -1.97 53.56 -15.39
C VAL A 8 -1.37 52.21 -14.95
N CYS A 9 -0.81 51.52 -15.94
CA CYS A 9 0.51 50.87 -15.97
C CYS A 9 0.82 49.73 -15.00
N ARG A 10 0.95 48.51 -15.55
CA ARG A 10 2.12 47.66 -15.23
C ARG A 10 2.66 46.91 -16.46
N PRO A 11 3.99 46.84 -16.64
CA PRO A 11 4.64 46.44 -17.88
C PRO A 11 5.03 44.95 -17.87
N GLN A 12 5.17 44.41 -19.09
CA GLN A 12 5.79 43.12 -19.36
C GLN A 12 7.31 43.18 -19.20
N ILE A 13 7.92 42.15 -18.59
CA ILE A 13 9.31 41.73 -18.85
C ILE A 13 9.37 40.20 -18.83
N ILE A 14 9.70 39.65 -20.00
CA ILE A 14 10.15 38.29 -20.27
C ILE A 14 11.68 38.28 -20.12
N LEU A 15 12.30 37.37 -19.35
CA LEU A 15 13.54 36.66 -19.71
C LEU A 15 14.05 35.68 -18.63
N ALA A 16 14.54 34.54 -19.15
CA ALA A 16 15.72 33.76 -18.75
C ALA A 16 15.61 32.62 -17.71
N ALA A 17 15.92 31.44 -18.25
CA ALA A 17 16.15 30.14 -17.65
C ALA A 17 17.42 30.06 -16.78
N SER A 18 17.47 29.09 -15.87
CA SER A 18 18.70 28.40 -15.43
C SER A 18 18.36 27.06 -14.77
N ALA A 19 18.87 25.99 -15.37
CA ALA A 19 18.88 24.63 -14.85
C ALA A 19 19.94 24.46 -13.74
N LEU A 20 19.67 23.62 -12.74
CA LEU A 20 20.70 23.04 -11.89
C LEU A 20 20.37 21.58 -11.57
N VAL A 21 21.31 20.75 -12.02
CA VAL A 21 21.43 19.30 -11.91
C VAL A 21 21.96 18.94 -10.52
N LEU A 22 21.38 17.93 -9.87
CA LEU A 22 22.05 17.09 -8.88
C LEU A 22 21.85 15.64 -9.33
N ALA A 23 22.86 15.02 -9.96
CA ALA A 23 23.78 14.04 -9.35
C ALA A 23 23.01 12.85 -8.70
N GLY A 24 23.07 11.59 -9.18
CA GLY A 24 24.14 10.92 -9.90
C GLY A 24 25.15 10.29 -8.93
N CYS A 25 24.78 9.17 -8.29
CA CYS A 25 25.69 8.24 -7.60
C CYS A 25 24.97 6.86 -7.56
N SER A 26 25.28 5.90 -8.45
CA SER A 26 26.42 4.96 -8.48
C SER A 26 26.16 3.65 -7.71
N SER A 27 26.03 2.58 -8.50
CA SER A 27 26.66 1.25 -8.35
C SER A 27 26.22 0.24 -7.26
N GLY A 28 25.79 -0.93 -7.74
CA GLY A 28 25.68 -2.22 -7.03
C GLY A 28 24.38 -2.94 -7.42
N GLY A 29 24.31 -3.89 -8.35
CA GLY A 29 25.20 -5.03 -8.56
C GLY A 29 24.76 -6.17 -7.66
N LEU A 30 23.80 -7.00 -8.11
CA LEU A 30 23.72 -8.45 -7.83
C LEU A 30 22.56 -9.10 -8.59
N THR A 31 22.96 -9.71 -9.70
CA THR A 31 22.30 -10.80 -10.39
C THR A 31 22.17 -11.99 -9.45
N THR A 32 20.94 -12.44 -9.17
CA THR A 32 20.69 -13.86 -8.90
C THR A 32 19.30 -14.22 -9.42
N ALA A 33 19.21 -14.27 -10.74
CA ALA A 33 18.21 -15.04 -11.44
C ALA A 33 18.43 -16.52 -11.08
N SER A 34 17.80 -16.97 -10.00
CA SER A 34 17.68 -18.40 -9.69
C SER A 34 16.47 -18.93 -10.44
N LEU A 35 16.75 -19.30 -11.69
CA LEU A 35 15.96 -20.19 -12.53
C LEU A 35 15.91 -21.60 -11.90
N THR A 36 14.89 -21.88 -11.10
CA THR A 36 14.35 -23.22 -10.87
C THR A 36 12.85 -23.04 -10.64
N GLY A 37 12.00 -23.29 -11.61
CA GLY A 37 11.54 -24.64 -11.93
C GLY A 37 10.05 -24.69 -11.58
N GLY A 38 9.21 -24.98 -12.58
CA GLY A 38 7.78 -24.67 -12.58
C GLY A 38 6.93 -25.33 -11.49
N GLY A 39 5.81 -24.67 -11.21
CA GLY A 39 4.68 -25.19 -10.46
C GLY A 39 3.65 -24.09 -10.28
N ASN A 40 2.52 -24.18 -10.98
CA ASN A 40 1.38 -23.28 -10.80
C ASN A 40 0.94 -23.27 -9.33
N ALA A 41 1.16 -22.15 -8.66
CA ALA A 41 0.34 -21.71 -7.54
C ALA A 41 0.04 -20.24 -7.78
N THR A 42 -1.11 -19.98 -8.41
CA THR A 42 -1.86 -18.75 -8.22
C THR A 42 -2.28 -18.71 -6.76
N GLU A 43 -1.34 -18.36 -5.88
CA GLU A 43 -1.65 -18.08 -4.49
C GLU A 43 -1.94 -16.59 -4.39
N VAL A 44 -3.22 -16.29 -4.20
CA VAL A 44 -3.71 -15.02 -3.72
C VAL A 44 -3.14 -14.85 -2.31
N ALA A 45 -1.89 -14.38 -2.21
CA ALA A 45 -1.27 -14.03 -0.94
C ALA A 45 -1.88 -12.73 -0.43
N ALA A 46 -3.06 -12.88 0.19
CA ALA A 46 -3.47 -12.02 1.27
C ALA A 46 -2.44 -12.16 2.39
N GLY A 47 -1.46 -11.27 2.40
CA GLY A 47 -0.45 -11.14 3.44
C GLY A 47 0.78 -11.99 3.23
N GLU A 48 1.88 -11.38 2.80
CA GLU A 48 3.18 -11.64 3.40
C GLU A 48 4.15 -10.48 3.15
N ALA A 49 5.06 -10.33 4.11
CA ALA A 49 6.05 -9.30 4.30
C ALA A 49 6.86 -8.81 3.07
N ALA A 50 6.92 -7.50 2.92
CA ALA A 50 8.12 -6.79 2.49
C ALA A 50 8.45 -5.75 3.56
N SER A 51 9.47 -6.01 4.37
CA SER A 51 10.05 -5.03 5.28
C SER A 51 11.41 -4.58 4.72
N ALA A 52 11.48 -3.33 4.28
CA ALA A 52 12.63 -2.42 4.36
C ALA A 52 12.29 -1.15 3.55
N GLY A 53 12.04 -0.04 4.26
CA GLY A 53 11.74 1.28 3.68
C GLY A 53 10.24 1.63 3.62
N PRO A 54 9.89 2.93 3.48
CA PRO A 54 8.54 3.34 3.10
C PRO A 54 8.12 2.50 1.91
N PRO A 55 6.90 1.92 1.88
CA PRO A 55 6.47 1.14 0.73
C PRO A 55 6.70 2.01 -0.51
N PRO A 56 7.34 1.48 -1.56
CA PRO A 56 7.46 2.22 -2.80
C PRO A 56 6.05 2.74 -3.14
N SER A 57 5.97 4.05 -3.36
CA SER A 57 4.70 4.73 -3.63
C SER A 57 4.33 4.44 -5.08
N ASP A 58 4.07 3.16 -5.34
CA ASP A 58 3.66 2.66 -6.64
C ASP A 58 2.17 2.98 -6.85
N PRO A 59 1.76 3.26 -8.08
CA PRO A 59 0.37 3.62 -8.41
C PRO A 59 -0.62 2.53 -7.93
N THR A 60 -0.25 1.26 -8.04
CA THR A 60 -1.07 0.14 -7.54
C THR A 60 -1.23 0.19 -6.03
N SER A 61 -0.14 0.37 -5.26
CA SER A 61 -0.21 0.45 -3.79
C SER A 61 -1.08 1.62 -3.30
N ARG A 62 -1.01 2.78 -3.98
CA ARG A 62 -1.89 3.92 -3.70
C ARG A 62 -3.34 3.59 -4.02
N THR A 63 -3.59 3.00 -5.19
CA THR A 63 -4.93 2.59 -5.62
C THR A 63 -5.57 1.64 -4.61
N LEU A 64 -4.83 0.62 -4.17
CA LEU A 64 -5.29 -0.34 -3.17
C LEU A 64 -5.72 0.36 -1.88
N GLN A 65 -4.90 1.30 -1.38
CA GLN A 65 -5.21 2.00 -0.14
C GLN A 65 -6.45 2.88 -0.29
N VAL A 66 -6.52 3.73 -1.33
CA VAL A 66 -7.64 4.67 -1.49
C VAL A 66 -8.95 3.94 -1.75
N ALA A 67 -8.94 2.89 -2.58
CA ALA A 67 -10.11 2.07 -2.86
C ALA A 67 -10.60 1.31 -1.61
N ALA A 68 -9.67 0.70 -0.85
CA ALA A 68 -10.01 0.02 0.39
C ALA A 68 -10.57 0.99 1.44
N THR A 69 -9.94 2.16 1.63
CA THR A 69 -10.45 3.20 2.54
C THR A 69 -11.84 3.69 2.11
N SER A 70 -12.08 3.86 0.81
CA SER A 70 -13.40 4.22 0.27
C SER A 70 -14.46 3.17 0.63
N ALA A 71 -14.19 1.89 0.38
CA ALA A 71 -15.12 0.80 0.73
C ALA A 71 -15.41 0.75 2.24
N ARG A 72 -14.37 0.79 3.07
CA ARG A 72 -14.46 0.76 4.54
C ARG A 72 -15.23 1.97 5.08
N ALA A 73 -14.98 3.15 4.51
CA ALA A 73 -15.67 4.37 4.88
C ALA A 73 -17.17 4.30 4.54
N SER A 74 -17.51 3.75 3.37
CA SER A 74 -18.91 3.53 2.99
C SER A 74 -19.60 2.54 3.95
N ARG A 75 -18.93 1.45 4.34
CA ARG A 75 -19.47 0.48 5.32
C ARG A 75 -19.73 1.11 6.69
N CYS A 76 -18.82 1.95 7.17
CA CYS A 76 -18.97 2.60 8.47
C CYS A 76 -19.81 3.88 8.46
N GLY A 77 -20.49 4.20 7.35
CA GLY A 77 -21.46 5.29 7.29
C GLY A 77 -20.85 6.70 7.32
N PHE A 78 -19.59 6.86 6.91
CA PHE A 78 -19.00 8.18 6.79
C PHE A 78 -19.64 8.99 5.66
N TYR A 79 -19.86 10.28 5.88
CA TYR A 79 -20.40 11.19 4.86
C TYR A 79 -19.29 11.66 3.91
N PHE A 80 -19.20 11.04 2.73
CA PHE A 80 -18.33 11.45 1.63
C PHE A 80 -18.90 10.95 0.30
N ASP A 81 -18.40 11.49 -0.81
CA ASP A 81 -18.76 11.04 -2.15
C ASP A 81 -17.66 10.10 -2.70
N PRO A 82 -17.96 8.81 -2.93
CA PRO A 82 -16.98 7.84 -3.43
C PRO A 82 -16.54 8.12 -4.87
N GLU A 83 -17.40 8.67 -5.73
CA GLU A 83 -17.06 9.02 -7.11
C GLU A 83 -16.19 10.28 -7.15
N LYS A 84 -16.48 11.25 -6.28
CA LYS A 84 -15.61 12.42 -6.09
C LYS A 84 -14.23 12.04 -5.56
N LEU A 85 -14.17 11.09 -4.63
CA LEU A 85 -12.89 10.59 -4.11
C LEU A 85 -12.08 9.89 -5.21
N LYS A 86 -12.72 9.01 -6.00
CA LYS A 86 -12.10 8.33 -7.15
C LYS A 86 -11.58 9.32 -8.18
N SER A 87 -12.40 10.28 -8.61
CA SER A 87 -11.99 11.29 -9.60
C SER A 87 -10.82 12.15 -9.09
N SER A 88 -10.82 12.52 -7.80
CA SER A 88 -9.71 13.26 -7.18
C SER A 88 -8.42 12.45 -7.16
N PHE A 89 -8.51 11.15 -6.92
CA PHE A 89 -7.37 10.23 -6.97
C PHE A 89 -6.82 10.08 -8.40
N LEU A 90 -7.68 9.85 -9.40
CA LEU A 90 -7.25 9.77 -10.81
C LEU A 90 -6.60 11.08 -11.29
N ALA A 91 -7.11 12.23 -10.85
CA ALA A 91 -6.48 13.53 -11.12
C ALA A 91 -5.09 13.66 -10.48
N ALA A 92 -4.89 13.12 -9.28
CA ALA A 92 -3.58 13.09 -8.64
C ALA A 92 -2.61 12.14 -9.36
N GLU A 93 -3.07 10.99 -9.87
CA GLU A 93 -2.23 10.09 -10.67
C GLU A 93 -1.88 10.70 -12.02
N MET A 94 -2.81 11.42 -12.67
CA MET A 94 -2.52 12.24 -13.86
C MET A 94 -1.42 13.26 -13.58
N ALA A 95 -1.53 14.00 -12.48
CA ALA A 95 -0.52 14.99 -12.08
C ALA A 95 0.84 14.37 -11.74
N ARG A 96 0.89 13.07 -11.40
CA ARG A 96 2.11 12.30 -11.16
C ARG A 96 2.72 11.71 -12.44
N GLY A 97 2.09 11.92 -13.60
CA GLY A 97 2.60 11.50 -14.90
C GLY A 97 1.96 10.24 -15.48
N ALA A 98 0.88 9.72 -14.87
CA ALA A 98 0.17 8.57 -15.43
C ALA A 98 -0.46 8.92 -16.79
N GLY A 99 -0.18 8.09 -17.79
CA GLY A 99 -0.75 8.24 -19.13
C GLY A 99 -2.21 7.78 -19.21
N PRO A 100 -2.94 8.08 -20.30
CA PRO A 100 -4.36 7.70 -20.45
C PRO A 100 -4.66 6.20 -20.28
N GLU A 101 -3.78 5.33 -20.79
CA GLU A 101 -3.93 3.87 -20.66
C GLU A 101 -3.71 3.40 -19.22
N GLU A 102 -2.73 4.01 -18.53
CA GLU A 102 -2.43 3.70 -17.13
C GLU A 102 -3.56 4.15 -16.22
N LEU A 103 -4.16 5.31 -16.46
CA LEU A 103 -5.33 5.78 -15.71
C LEU A 103 -6.53 4.84 -15.86
N GLN A 104 -6.78 4.31 -17.05
CA GLN A 104 -7.85 3.33 -17.25
C GLN A 104 -7.56 2.04 -16.48
N LYS A 105 -6.30 1.62 -16.40
CA LYS A 105 -5.90 0.47 -15.58
C LYS A 105 -6.12 0.76 -14.09
N ILE A 106 -5.66 1.92 -13.61
CA ILE A 106 -5.85 2.39 -12.24
C ILE A 106 -7.34 2.47 -11.88
N GLU A 107 -8.18 2.98 -12.78
CA GLU A 107 -9.63 3.06 -12.54
C GLU A 107 -10.27 1.67 -12.41
N ARG A 108 -9.91 0.72 -13.29
CA ARG A 108 -10.39 -0.66 -13.19
C ARG A 108 -9.95 -1.31 -11.88
N GLU A 109 -8.67 -1.16 -11.52
CA GLU A 109 -8.13 -1.67 -10.26
C GLU A 109 -8.84 -1.05 -9.05
N TYR A 110 -9.07 0.26 -9.06
CA TYR A 110 -9.80 0.97 -8.02
C TYR A 110 -11.19 0.36 -7.81
N ASN A 111 -11.95 0.19 -8.89
CA ASN A 111 -13.32 -0.32 -8.82
C ASN A 111 -13.35 -1.77 -8.30
N TYR A 112 -12.46 -2.63 -8.79
CA TYR A 112 -12.34 -4.02 -8.35
C TYR A 112 -11.97 -4.14 -6.87
N VAL A 113 -11.02 -3.34 -6.40
CA VAL A 113 -10.57 -3.37 -5.00
C VAL A 113 -11.68 -2.84 -4.11
N ARG A 114 -12.36 -1.77 -4.51
CA ARG A 114 -13.47 -1.21 -3.74
C ARG A 114 -14.62 -2.21 -3.61
N SER A 115 -15.01 -2.89 -4.69
CA SER A 115 -16.08 -3.89 -4.64
C SER A 115 -15.69 -5.10 -3.80
N SER A 116 -14.50 -5.67 -4.04
CA SER A 116 -14.03 -6.86 -3.31
C SER A 116 -13.86 -6.60 -1.80
N VAL A 117 -13.40 -5.40 -1.41
CA VAL A 117 -13.34 -5.02 0.00
C VAL A 117 -14.74 -4.82 0.56
N ALA A 118 -15.64 -4.15 -0.17
CA ALA A 118 -17.03 -3.94 0.27
C ALA A 118 -17.76 -5.27 0.51
N GLU A 119 -17.57 -6.25 -0.37
CA GLU A 119 -18.12 -7.60 -0.23
C GLU A 119 -17.56 -8.31 1.01
N LYS A 120 -16.23 -8.34 1.16
CA LYS A 120 -15.57 -8.99 2.31
C LYS A 120 -16.00 -8.40 3.66
N ILE A 121 -16.13 -7.07 3.75
CA ILE A 121 -16.53 -6.42 5.00
C ILE A 121 -18.04 -6.45 5.24
N ALA A 122 -18.83 -6.80 4.21
CA ALA A 122 -20.28 -6.90 4.37
C ALA A 122 -20.67 -8.02 5.35
N GLU A 123 -19.91 -9.11 5.32
CA GLU A 123 -20.07 -10.31 6.15
C GLU A 123 -19.81 -10.06 7.65
N ASP A 124 -18.94 -9.09 7.98
CA ASP A 124 -18.60 -8.75 9.37
C ASP A 124 -19.50 -7.62 9.91
N SER A 125 -20.57 -7.99 10.62
CA SER A 125 -21.50 -7.03 11.26
C SER A 125 -20.84 -6.15 12.33
N ARG A 126 -19.69 -6.56 12.89
CA ARG A 126 -18.92 -5.80 13.90
C ARG A 126 -17.70 -5.10 13.32
N TYR A 127 -17.64 -4.95 12.00
CA TYR A 127 -16.49 -4.37 11.31
C TYR A 127 -16.13 -2.97 11.82
N CYS A 128 -17.13 -2.15 12.11
CA CYS A 128 -16.97 -0.75 12.50
C CYS A 128 -16.86 -0.57 14.02
N ASP A 129 -15.81 -1.14 14.61
CA ASP A 129 -15.43 -0.84 16.00
C ASP A 129 -14.81 0.59 16.12
N GLU A 130 -14.72 1.13 17.33
CA GLU A 130 -14.22 2.50 17.54
C GLU A 130 -12.78 2.71 17.05
N ALA A 131 -11.92 1.71 17.24
CA ALA A 131 -10.52 1.79 16.86
C ALA A 131 -10.36 1.84 15.32
N ARG A 132 -11.04 0.94 14.61
CA ARG A 132 -11.07 0.90 13.14
C ARG A 132 -11.75 2.13 12.57
N THR A 133 -12.87 2.57 13.15
CA THR A 133 -13.59 3.76 12.69
C THR A 133 -12.71 5.01 12.81
N LYS A 134 -11.95 5.16 13.89
CA LYS A 134 -10.98 6.25 14.05
C LYS A 134 -9.86 6.19 13.01
N GLU A 135 -9.35 5.01 12.71
CA GLU A 135 -8.35 4.81 11.66
C GLU A 135 -8.89 5.12 10.26
N ILE A 136 -10.06 4.59 9.91
CA ILE A 136 -10.73 4.85 8.62
C ILE A 136 -10.97 6.35 8.46
N LYS A 137 -11.42 7.03 9.51
CA LYS A 137 -11.63 8.49 9.50
C LYS A 137 -10.34 9.26 9.24
N ARG A 138 -9.23 8.87 9.88
CA ARG A 138 -7.91 9.49 9.64
C ARG A 138 -7.51 9.35 8.18
N ASP A 139 -7.57 8.14 7.65
CA ASP A 139 -7.13 7.85 6.27
C ASP A 139 -8.04 8.51 5.24
N LEU A 140 -9.35 8.50 5.49
CA LEU A 140 -10.34 9.16 4.62
C LEU A 140 -10.09 10.66 4.55
N ASN A 141 -9.91 11.35 5.68
CA ASN A 141 -9.65 12.79 5.69
C ASN A 141 -8.37 13.15 4.96
N ARG A 142 -7.33 12.31 5.07
CA ARG A 142 -6.08 12.49 4.34
C ARG A 142 -6.29 12.38 2.82
N HIS A 143 -7.02 11.36 2.35
CA HIS A 143 -7.34 11.22 0.93
C HIS A 143 -8.25 12.35 0.42
N LEU A 144 -9.21 12.81 1.23
CA LEU A 144 -10.06 13.96 0.90
C LEU A 144 -9.26 15.28 0.83
N ALA A 145 -8.16 15.38 1.56
CA ALA A 145 -7.22 16.50 1.47
C ALA A 145 -6.25 16.38 0.26
N GLY A 146 -6.35 15.32 -0.54
CA GLY A 146 -5.50 15.10 -1.71
C GLY A 146 -4.14 14.46 -1.42
N ASP A 147 -3.89 14.03 -0.18
CA ASP A 147 -2.71 13.25 0.15
C ASP A 147 -3.00 11.76 -0.02
N PHE A 148 -2.50 11.20 -1.12
CA PHE A 148 -2.65 9.79 -1.49
C PHE A 148 -1.37 8.97 -1.23
N THR A 149 -0.45 9.49 -0.42
CA THR A 149 0.79 8.78 -0.08
C THR A 149 0.46 7.54 0.75
N PRO A 150 1.04 6.35 0.43
CA PRO A 150 0.74 5.14 1.18
C PRO A 150 1.07 5.36 2.66
N ALA A 151 0.10 5.13 3.55
CA ALA A 151 0.37 5.24 4.98
C ALA A 151 1.43 4.19 5.37
N PRO A 152 2.42 4.56 6.20
CA PRO A 152 3.34 3.56 6.73
C PRO A 152 2.48 2.54 7.50
N LYS A 153 2.53 1.27 7.09
CA LYS A 153 1.89 0.20 7.85
C LYS A 153 2.43 0.29 9.27
N LYS A 154 1.55 0.34 10.28
CA LYS A 154 1.98 0.10 11.66
C LYS A 154 2.67 -1.26 11.61
N GLN A 155 3.98 -1.27 11.86
CA GLN A 155 4.65 -2.50 12.22
C GLN A 155 3.99 -2.93 13.53
N GLU A 156 2.96 -3.77 13.43
CA GLU A 156 2.74 -4.73 14.50
C GLU A 156 4.11 -5.36 14.69
N ALA A 157 4.66 -5.22 15.89
CA ALA A 157 5.95 -5.81 16.21
C ALA A 157 5.87 -7.24 15.68
N GLN A 158 6.62 -7.53 14.62
CA GLN A 158 6.77 -8.87 14.15
C GLN A 158 7.26 -9.58 15.40
N GLN A 159 6.37 -10.37 16.01
CA GLN A 159 6.76 -11.45 16.87
C GLN A 159 7.49 -12.34 15.89
N GLY A 160 8.77 -12.00 15.70
CA GLY A 160 9.57 -12.55 14.64
C GLY A 160 9.60 -14.05 14.85
N LEU A 161 9.95 -14.76 13.81
CA LEU A 161 10.28 -16.18 13.86
C LEU A 161 11.24 -16.56 15.03
N LEU A 162 11.91 -15.56 15.64
CA LEU A 162 12.82 -15.67 16.79
C LEU A 162 12.15 -15.48 18.17
N ALA A 163 10.94 -14.92 18.26
CA ALA A 163 10.26 -14.71 19.54
C ALA A 163 9.82 -16.04 20.18
N GLY A 164 9.46 -17.05 19.37
CA GLY A 164 9.23 -18.42 19.85
C GLY A 164 10.52 -19.23 20.10
N LEU A 165 11.66 -18.78 19.57
CA LEU A 165 12.96 -19.45 19.75
C LEU A 165 13.63 -19.02 21.07
N LEU A 166 13.46 -17.77 21.49
CA LEU A 166 14.03 -17.25 22.75
C LEU A 166 13.19 -17.56 24.00
N ASP A 167 11.93 -17.98 23.87
CA ASP A 167 11.09 -18.38 25.01
C ASP A 167 11.32 -19.85 25.44
N SER A 168 12.30 -20.54 24.86
CA SER A 168 12.60 -21.95 25.15
C SER A 168 13.39 -22.19 26.45
N ASP A 169 13.57 -21.20 27.31
CA ASP A 169 14.39 -21.30 28.53
C ASP A 169 13.55 -21.39 29.83
N ARG A 170 12.44 -22.13 29.80
CA ARG A 170 11.84 -22.64 31.05
C ARG A 170 11.25 -24.05 30.92
N SER A 171 12.14 -25.00 31.20
CA SER A 171 11.91 -26.35 31.73
C SER A 171 11.45 -27.46 30.78
N GLU A 172 12.44 -28.33 30.50
CA GLU A 172 12.38 -29.79 30.55
C GLU A 172 12.26 -30.59 29.22
N SER A 173 13.44 -30.98 28.73
CA SER A 173 13.81 -32.28 28.13
C SER A 173 13.55 -32.59 26.64
N LYS A 174 14.49 -32.15 25.78
CA LYS A 174 15.53 -32.99 25.10
C LYS A 174 16.07 -32.22 23.88
N PRO A 175 17.39 -32.19 23.65
CA PRO A 175 17.94 -31.56 22.46
C PRO A 175 17.46 -32.31 21.21
N PHE A 176 17.04 -31.56 20.19
CA PHE A 176 16.67 -32.11 18.89
C PHE A 176 17.83 -32.93 18.32
N ASN A 177 17.60 -34.22 18.10
CA ASN A 177 18.59 -35.14 17.55
C ASN A 177 18.20 -35.48 16.11
N ALA A 178 18.92 -34.87 15.15
CA ALA A 178 18.63 -35.00 13.73
C ALA A 178 18.69 -36.45 13.25
N ASP A 179 19.59 -37.27 13.80
CA ASP A 179 19.75 -38.67 13.40
C ASP A 179 18.48 -39.48 13.68
N THR A 180 17.89 -39.29 14.87
CA THR A 180 16.62 -39.96 15.22
C THR A 180 15.45 -39.48 14.36
N PHE A 181 15.42 -38.20 13.97
CA PHE A 181 14.35 -37.65 13.14
C PHE A 181 14.38 -38.20 11.71
N PHE A 182 15.57 -38.26 11.10
CA PHE A 182 15.72 -38.81 9.74
C PHE A 182 15.55 -40.33 9.71
N GLU A 183 15.94 -41.05 10.77
CA GLU A 183 15.66 -42.48 10.90
C GLU A 183 14.15 -42.76 10.98
N ASP A 184 13.40 -41.94 11.72
CA ASP A 184 11.96 -42.13 11.91
C ASP A 184 11.13 -41.75 10.66
N LEU A 185 11.58 -40.77 9.89
CA LEU A 185 11.06 -40.46 8.55
C LEU A 185 11.29 -41.62 7.57
N SER A 186 12.47 -42.24 7.62
CA SER A 186 12.83 -43.37 6.76
C SER A 186 12.00 -44.62 7.06
N ARG A 187 11.59 -44.81 8.33
CA ARG A 187 10.68 -45.89 8.73
C ARG A 187 9.24 -45.66 8.34
N ARG A 188 8.77 -44.41 8.30
CA ARG A 188 7.37 -44.06 7.95
C ARG A 188 7.11 -44.07 6.45
N ASN A 189 8.15 -43.99 5.63
CA ASN A 189 8.03 -44.07 4.18
C ASN A 189 8.93 -45.18 3.62
N PRO A 190 8.66 -46.47 3.95
CA PRO A 190 9.35 -47.56 3.31
C PRO A 190 8.88 -47.60 1.85
N ARG A 191 9.84 -47.57 0.92
CA ARG A 191 9.56 -47.82 -0.48
C ARG A 191 8.93 -49.20 -0.69
#